data_AF-A0A967KDT4-F1
#
_entry.id   AF-A0A967KDT4-F1
#
_cell.length_a   1.000
_cell.length_b   1.000
_cell.length_c   1.000
_cell.angle_alpha   90.00
_cell.angle_beta   90.00
_cell.angle_gamma   90.00
#
_symmetry.space_group_name_H-M   'P 1'
#
loop_
_entity.id
_entity.type
_entity.pdbx_description
1 polymer ?
#
loop_
_entity_poly.entity_id
_entity_poly.type
_entity_poly.pdbx_seq_one_letter_code
_entity_poly.pdbx_strand_id
1 'polypeptide(L)'
;MTKPNYRGEAQLLSWSDTPAGRKITFLLPDEGEEHPFKPFKTGPKYGQAFAVITQPVDYDNPEGEGEPKAGEPVKSVAGYAKAPPTESQICGMLCNDPGFQEWVAESYAGIWDGWRRDRPGACLTEICTIVTREIVGVQSRSELDRPTPTNTHIESWQALRAQYEIDTGKIAEKRR
;
A
#
# COMPACT_ATOMS: atom_id res chain seq x y z
N MET A 1 40.21 -0.19 -0.45
CA MET A 1 38.79 -0.10 -0.05
C MET A 1 38.09 0.85 -1.01
N THR A 2 37.00 0.42 -1.64
CA THR A 2 36.20 1.28 -2.53
C THR A 2 35.45 2.33 -1.71
N LYS A 3 35.49 3.60 -2.15
CA LYS A 3 34.74 4.70 -1.54
C LYS A 3 33.24 4.43 -1.70
N PRO A 4 32.40 4.60 -0.66
CA PRO A 4 30.96 4.42 -0.79
C PRO A 4 30.38 5.49 -1.73
N ASN A 5 29.41 5.10 -2.57
CA ASN A 5 28.73 6.01 -3.51
C ASN A 5 27.84 7.04 -2.79
N TYR A 6 27.38 6.69 -1.59
CA TYR A 6 26.60 7.57 -0.73
C TYR A 6 27.02 7.34 0.72
N ARG A 7 27.23 8.43 1.45
CA ARG A 7 27.44 8.43 2.90
C ARG A 7 26.67 9.63 3.45
N GLY A 8 25.58 9.35 4.14
CA GLY A 8 24.71 10.36 4.71
C GLY A 8 23.66 9.72 5.61
N GLU A 9 22.93 10.56 6.31
CA GLU A 9 21.79 10.16 7.12
C GLU A 9 20.60 9.87 6.22
N ALA A 10 19.74 8.93 6.62
CA ALA A 10 18.51 8.63 5.90
C ALA A 10 17.43 8.22 6.90
N GLN A 11 16.19 8.62 6.64
CA GLN A 11 15.06 8.25 7.48
C GLN A 11 14.36 7.03 6.91
N LEU A 12 14.20 5.97 7.71
CA LEU A 12 13.38 4.82 7.33
C LEU A 12 11.90 5.25 7.33
N LEU A 13 11.26 5.24 6.14
CA LEU A 13 9.85 5.62 6.00
C LEU A 13 8.91 4.42 6.14
N SER A 14 9.27 3.30 5.50
CA SER A 14 8.44 2.09 5.49
C SER A 14 9.26 0.85 5.18
N TRP A 15 8.71 -0.29 5.59
CA TRP A 15 9.17 -1.61 5.18
C TRP A 15 7.95 -2.51 4.92
N SER A 16 8.10 -3.47 4.01
CA SER A 16 7.04 -4.40 3.67
C SER A 16 7.61 -5.73 3.19
N ASP A 17 6.94 -6.83 3.53
CA ASP A 17 7.18 -8.14 2.95
C ASP A 17 6.16 -8.41 1.85
N THR A 18 6.64 -8.82 0.66
CA THR A 18 5.80 -9.19 -0.47
C THR A 18 6.20 -10.57 -0.99
N PRO A 19 5.33 -11.29 -1.73
CA PRO A 19 5.73 -12.53 -2.39
C PRO A 19 6.92 -12.37 -3.35
N ALA A 20 7.14 -11.14 -3.86
CA ALA A 20 8.27 -10.80 -4.73
C ALA A 20 9.55 -10.44 -3.96
N GLY A 21 9.52 -10.42 -2.62
CA GLY A 21 10.66 -10.11 -1.75
C GLY A 21 10.37 -9.04 -0.71
N ARG A 22 11.43 -8.62 -0.01
CA ARG A 22 11.36 -7.60 1.05
C ARG A 22 11.71 -6.22 0.49
N LYS A 23 10.93 -5.20 0.83
CA LYS A 23 11.16 -3.81 0.42
C LYS A 23 11.36 -2.92 1.64
N ILE A 24 12.35 -2.04 1.56
CA ILE A 24 12.57 -0.93 2.48
C ILE A 24 12.56 0.38 1.69
N THR A 25 12.02 1.45 2.28
CA THR A 25 11.99 2.78 1.68
C THR A 25 12.67 3.76 2.62
N PHE A 26 13.75 4.39 2.16
CA PHE A 26 14.44 5.46 2.87
C PHE A 26 14.12 6.81 2.24
N LEU A 27 13.99 7.83 3.07
CA LEU A 27 14.06 9.24 2.68
C LEU A 27 15.50 9.69 2.86
N LEU A 28 16.09 10.21 1.78
CA LEU A 28 17.38 10.88 1.84
C LEU A 28 17.15 12.37 2.14
N PRO A 29 18.06 13.06 2.85
CA PRO A 29 18.02 14.50 3.02
C PRO A 29 18.06 15.19 1.65
N ASP A 30 17.36 16.31 1.53
CA ASP A 30 17.26 17.10 0.29
C ASP A 30 18.52 17.97 0.08
N GLU A 31 19.68 17.33 0.24
CA GLU A 31 20.98 17.97 0.13
C GLU A 31 21.61 17.61 -1.23
N GLY A 32 21.53 18.56 -2.16
CA GLY A 32 22.18 18.50 -3.47
C GLY A 32 21.19 18.36 -4.64
N GLU A 33 21.67 18.69 -5.84
CA GLU A 33 20.83 18.70 -7.06
C GLU A 33 20.59 17.30 -7.66
N GLU A 34 21.41 16.30 -7.31
CA GLU A 34 21.38 14.99 -7.94
C GLU A 34 21.20 13.83 -6.95
N HIS A 35 20.18 13.01 -7.19
CA HIS A 35 19.90 11.82 -6.38
C HIS A 35 21.08 10.82 -6.47
N PRO A 36 21.67 10.39 -5.34
CA PRO A 36 22.93 9.64 -5.32
C PRO A 36 22.85 8.27 -6.01
N PHE A 37 21.64 7.72 -6.15
CA PHE A 37 21.43 6.45 -6.83
C PHE A 37 20.98 6.58 -8.31
N LYS A 38 20.80 7.81 -8.83
CA LYS A 38 20.31 8.05 -10.20
C LYS A 38 21.18 7.43 -11.30
N PRO A 39 22.53 7.35 -11.17
CA PRO A 39 23.36 6.73 -12.21
C PRO A 39 23.23 5.21 -12.31
N PHE A 40 22.63 4.53 -11.33
CA PHE A 40 22.60 3.06 -11.30
C PHE A 40 21.35 2.48 -11.96
N LYS A 41 21.50 1.28 -12.52
CA LYS A 41 20.38 0.55 -13.14
C LYS A 41 19.43 0.02 -12.07
N THR A 42 18.13 0.07 -12.38
CA THR A 42 17.05 -0.41 -11.52
C THR A 42 16.28 -1.55 -12.19
N GLY A 43 15.52 -2.31 -11.40
CA GLY A 43 14.62 -3.38 -11.88
C GLY A 43 15.12 -4.81 -11.62
N PRO A 44 14.23 -5.81 -11.71
CA PRO A 44 14.52 -7.18 -11.26
C PRO A 44 15.54 -7.92 -12.13
N LYS A 45 15.66 -7.58 -13.42
CA LYS A 45 16.55 -8.27 -14.36
C LYS A 45 17.91 -7.59 -14.54
N TYR A 46 17.95 -6.27 -14.42
CA TYR A 46 19.14 -5.44 -14.72
C TYR A 46 19.54 -4.53 -13.56
N GLY A 47 18.91 -4.68 -12.40
CA GLY A 47 19.23 -3.93 -11.20
C GLY A 47 20.61 -4.26 -10.68
N GLN A 48 21.32 -3.25 -10.20
CA GLN A 48 22.62 -3.43 -9.60
C GLN A 48 22.48 -3.86 -8.13
N ALA A 49 23.29 -4.82 -7.70
CA ALA A 49 23.38 -5.20 -6.29
C ALA A 49 24.20 -4.18 -5.50
N PHE A 50 23.74 -3.84 -4.30
CA PHE A 50 24.44 -2.95 -3.38
C PHE A 50 24.67 -3.66 -2.04
N ALA A 51 25.82 -3.39 -1.43
CA ALA A 51 25.96 -3.56 0.00
C ALA A 51 25.42 -2.30 0.68
N VAL A 52 24.45 -2.47 1.58
CA VAL A 52 23.88 -1.37 2.36
C VAL A 52 24.29 -1.58 3.81
N ILE A 53 24.93 -0.57 4.39
CA ILE A 53 25.30 -0.55 5.80
C ILE A 53 24.45 0.54 6.45
N THR A 54 23.55 0.14 7.34
CA THR A 54 22.71 1.06 8.11
C THR A 54 23.13 1.03 9.56
N GLN A 55 23.32 2.20 10.15
CA GLN A 55 23.51 2.36 11.59
C GLN A 55 22.41 3.29 12.08
N PRO A 56 21.60 2.89 13.08
CA PRO A 56 20.66 3.81 13.72
C PRO A 56 21.40 5.03 14.23
N VAL A 57 20.90 6.22 13.91
CA VAL A 57 21.37 7.49 14.45
C VAL A 57 20.36 7.92 15.50
N ASP A 58 20.82 8.03 16.75
CA ASP A 58 20.02 8.55 17.85
C ASP A 58 20.21 10.07 17.90
N TYR A 59 19.16 10.83 17.59
CA TYR A 59 19.21 12.30 17.65
C TYR A 59 18.75 12.84 19.01
N ASP A 60 18.10 12.02 19.84
CA ASP A 60 17.38 12.50 21.04
C ASP A 60 17.86 11.84 22.35
N ASN A 61 18.88 11.00 22.34
CA ASN A 61 19.39 10.39 23.57
C ASN A 61 20.93 10.31 23.61
N PRO A 62 21.64 11.34 24.13
CA PRO A 62 23.09 11.26 24.29
C PRO A 62 23.53 10.20 25.31
N GLU A 63 22.65 9.65 26.16
CA GLU A 63 22.99 8.53 27.06
C GLU A 63 21.77 7.63 27.35
N GLY A 64 21.86 6.34 27.01
CA GLY A 64 21.23 5.28 27.79
C GLY A 64 19.81 4.81 27.42
N GLU A 65 19.77 3.54 26.99
CA GLU A 65 18.77 2.52 27.33
C GLU A 65 17.30 2.67 26.91
N GLY A 66 16.95 1.89 25.89
CA GLY A 66 15.62 1.34 25.68
C GLY A 66 15.51 0.67 24.32
N GLU A 67 15.50 -0.67 24.28
CA GLU A 67 15.08 -1.37 23.05
C GLU A 67 13.69 -0.86 22.64
N PRO A 68 13.47 -0.46 21.37
CA PRO A 68 12.15 -0.04 20.93
C PRO A 68 11.20 -1.24 21.06
N LYS A 69 10.18 -1.12 21.92
CA LYS A 69 9.14 -2.13 22.06
C LYS A 69 8.49 -2.33 20.69
N ALA A 70 8.70 -3.50 20.09
CA ALA A 70 8.00 -3.91 18.88
C ALA A 70 6.49 -3.88 19.16
N GLY A 71 5.77 -2.95 18.52
CA GLY A 71 4.31 -2.93 18.54
C GLY A 71 3.64 -1.59 18.86
N GLU A 72 4.35 -0.53 19.22
CA GLU A 72 3.69 0.78 19.35
C GLU A 72 3.55 1.48 17.98
N PRO A 73 2.32 1.83 17.54
CA PRO A 73 2.14 2.58 16.31
C PRO A 73 2.78 3.96 16.46
N VAL A 74 3.76 4.23 15.60
CA VAL A 74 4.42 5.54 15.52
C VAL A 74 3.35 6.60 15.28
N LYS A 75 3.18 7.49 16.27
CA LYS A 75 2.30 8.66 16.15
C LYS A 75 2.76 9.46 14.92
N SER A 76 1.91 9.50 13.89
CA SER A 76 2.21 10.21 12.64
C SER A 76 2.55 11.67 12.96
N VAL A 77 3.69 12.13 12.43
CA VAL A 77 4.20 13.50 12.57
C VAL A 77 3.07 14.48 12.26
N ALA A 78 2.64 15.22 13.30
CA ALA A 78 1.60 16.23 13.20
C ALA A 78 2.19 17.44 12.46
N GLY A 79 1.78 17.65 11.21
CA GLY A 79 2.26 18.79 10.43
C GLY A 79 1.69 18.89 9.02
N TYR A 80 1.32 17.77 8.41
CA TYR A 80 0.48 17.78 7.22
C TYR A 80 -0.95 17.51 7.68
N ALA A 81 -1.86 18.47 7.51
CA ALA A 81 -3.29 18.18 7.58
C ALA A 81 -3.51 16.98 6.64
N LYS A 82 -3.77 15.79 7.20
CA LYS A 82 -3.94 14.58 6.42
C LYS A 82 -5.07 14.88 5.45
N ALA A 83 -4.73 15.07 4.18
CA ALA A 83 -5.73 15.11 3.13
C ALA A 83 -6.63 13.89 3.33
N PRO A 84 -7.95 14.02 3.12
CA PRO A 84 -8.83 12.87 3.20
C PRO A 84 -8.28 11.76 2.29
N PRO A 85 -8.38 10.49 2.72
CA PRO A 85 -7.84 9.39 1.94
C PRO A 85 -8.46 9.39 0.54
N THR A 86 -7.61 9.21 -0.47
CA THR A 86 -8.01 9.06 -1.87
C THR A 86 -8.79 7.77 -2.09
N GLU A 87 -9.51 7.64 -3.21
CA GLU A 87 -10.31 6.44 -3.50
C GLU A 87 -9.44 5.20 -3.65
N SER A 88 -8.25 5.33 -4.24
CA SER A 88 -7.29 4.21 -4.31
C SER A 88 -6.83 3.74 -2.91
N GLN A 89 -6.67 4.68 -1.97
CA GLN A 89 -6.31 4.38 -0.58
C GLN A 89 -7.47 3.71 0.16
N ILE A 90 -8.70 4.22 0.02
CA ILE A 90 -9.90 3.60 0.61
C ILE A 90 -10.08 2.19 0.07
N CYS A 91 -9.93 2.00 -1.24
CA CYS A 91 -9.97 0.68 -1.88
C CYS A 91 -8.92 -0.26 -1.30
N GLY A 92 -7.69 0.22 -1.12
CA GLY A 92 -6.63 -0.55 -0.48
C GLY A 92 -6.92 -0.91 0.96
N MET A 93 -7.53 -0.01 1.74
CA MET A 93 -7.93 -0.29 3.12
C MET A 93 -9.04 -1.35 3.17
N LEU A 94 -10.10 -1.20 2.39
CA LEU A 94 -11.21 -2.16 2.35
C LEU A 94 -10.78 -3.54 1.85
N CYS A 95 -9.92 -3.62 0.83
CA CYS A 95 -9.44 -4.91 0.36
C CYS A 95 -8.59 -5.68 1.40
N ASN A 96 -8.11 -5.01 2.45
CA ASN A 96 -7.43 -5.64 3.59
C ASN A 96 -8.36 -5.86 4.81
N ASP A 97 -9.62 -5.40 4.75
CA ASP A 97 -10.61 -5.61 5.81
C ASP A 97 -11.19 -7.03 5.70
N PRO A 98 -11.09 -7.88 6.75
CA PRO A 98 -11.60 -9.25 6.69
C PRO A 98 -13.10 -9.33 6.41
N GLY A 99 -13.90 -8.41 6.97
CA GLY A 99 -15.35 -8.40 6.76
C GLY A 99 -15.72 -8.04 5.33
N PHE A 100 -14.97 -7.12 4.70
CA PHE A 100 -15.11 -6.83 3.27
C PHE A 100 -14.70 -8.03 2.41
N GLN A 101 -13.61 -8.73 2.78
CA GLN A 101 -13.16 -9.92 2.07
C GLN A 101 -14.20 -11.04 2.07
N GLU A 102 -14.78 -11.34 3.24
CA GLU A 102 -15.85 -12.32 3.39
C GLU A 102 -17.09 -11.91 2.59
N TRP A 103 -17.53 -10.65 2.71
CA TRP A 103 -18.68 -10.14 1.98
C TRP A 103 -18.50 -10.23 0.46
N VAL A 104 -17.31 -9.91 -0.07
CA VAL A 104 -17.02 -10.04 -1.52
C VAL A 104 -17.08 -11.52 -1.93
N ALA A 105 -16.51 -12.41 -1.13
CA ALA A 105 -16.52 -13.85 -1.43
C ALA A 105 -17.94 -14.43 -1.46
N GLU A 106 -18.84 -13.95 -0.58
CA GLU A 106 -20.25 -14.35 -0.55
C GLU A 106 -21.07 -13.72 -1.68
N SER A 107 -21.00 -12.40 -1.81
CA SER A 107 -21.80 -11.61 -2.76
C SER A 107 -21.43 -11.88 -4.22
N TYR A 108 -20.17 -12.26 -4.46
CA TYR A 108 -19.63 -12.56 -5.77
C TYR A 108 -19.10 -14.00 -5.85
N ALA A 109 -19.73 -14.94 -5.14
CA ALA A 109 -19.32 -16.35 -5.08
C ALA A 109 -19.09 -16.96 -6.48
N GLY A 110 -19.93 -16.63 -7.46
CA GLY A 110 -19.76 -17.13 -8.84
C GLY A 110 -18.44 -16.68 -9.50
N ILE A 111 -18.02 -15.43 -9.26
CA ILE A 111 -16.74 -14.90 -9.75
C ILE A 111 -15.58 -15.51 -8.94
N TRP A 112 -15.74 -15.54 -7.61
CA TRP A 112 -14.74 -16.03 -6.68
C TRP A 112 -14.42 -17.53 -6.87
N ASP A 113 -15.44 -18.37 -7.07
CA ASP A 113 -15.30 -19.80 -7.29
C ASP A 113 -14.62 -20.12 -8.63
N GLY A 114 -14.92 -19.35 -9.68
CA GLY A 114 -14.20 -19.42 -10.95
C GLY A 114 -12.71 -19.12 -10.75
N TRP A 115 -12.42 -18.05 -10.02
CA TRP A 115 -11.04 -17.64 -9.73
C TRP A 115 -10.26 -18.68 -8.93
N ARG A 116 -10.86 -19.27 -7.88
CA ARG A 116 -10.25 -20.35 -7.09
C ARG A 116 -10.00 -21.61 -7.92
N ARG A 117 -10.91 -21.93 -8.84
CA ARG A 117 -10.75 -23.09 -9.74
C ARG A 117 -9.57 -22.90 -10.67
N ASP A 118 -9.40 -21.70 -11.23
CA ASP A 118 -8.32 -21.39 -12.16
C ASP A 118 -6.97 -21.16 -11.44
N ARG A 119 -7.01 -20.84 -10.15
CA ARG A 119 -5.83 -20.57 -9.31
C ARG A 119 -5.90 -21.34 -8.00
N PRO A 120 -5.61 -22.65 -8.01
CA PRO A 120 -5.55 -23.45 -6.80
C PRO A 120 -4.48 -22.86 -5.85
N GLY A 121 -4.91 -22.41 -4.67
CA GLY A 121 -4.07 -21.70 -3.70
C GLY A 121 -4.33 -20.20 -3.58
N ALA A 122 -5.25 -19.65 -4.38
CA ALA A 122 -5.71 -18.27 -4.23
C ALA A 122 -6.27 -18.04 -2.83
N CYS A 123 -5.71 -17.05 -2.12
CA CYS A 123 -6.11 -16.69 -0.77
C CYS A 123 -6.87 -15.36 -0.77
N LEU A 124 -7.55 -15.08 0.36
CA LEU A 124 -8.37 -13.87 0.51
C LEU A 124 -7.58 -12.56 0.31
N THR A 125 -6.24 -12.58 0.41
CA THR A 125 -5.41 -11.41 0.12
C THR A 125 -5.36 -11.03 -1.37
N GLU A 126 -5.81 -11.91 -2.28
CA GLU A 126 -5.94 -11.62 -3.71
C GLU A 126 -7.27 -10.96 -4.09
N ILE A 127 -8.19 -10.79 -3.13
CA ILE A 127 -9.49 -10.11 -3.33
C ILE A 127 -9.33 -8.72 -3.93
N CYS A 128 -8.27 -8.01 -3.57
CA CYS A 128 -7.98 -6.70 -4.15
C CYS A 128 -7.89 -6.75 -5.69
N THR A 129 -7.32 -7.82 -6.24
CA THR A 129 -7.21 -8.00 -7.69
C THR A 129 -8.57 -8.26 -8.33
N ILE A 130 -9.40 -9.10 -7.70
CA ILE A 130 -10.75 -9.42 -8.21
C ILE A 130 -11.64 -8.19 -8.16
N VAL A 131 -11.67 -7.50 -7.02
CA VAL A 131 -12.45 -6.27 -6.84
C VAL A 131 -12.04 -5.22 -7.87
N THR A 132 -10.74 -4.95 -8.01
CA THR A 132 -10.27 -3.90 -8.92
C THR A 132 -10.48 -4.26 -10.38
N ARG A 133 -10.16 -5.48 -10.81
CA ARG A 133 -10.19 -5.84 -12.24
C ARG A 133 -11.51 -6.37 -12.74
N GLU A 134 -12.13 -7.28 -11.99
CA GLU A 134 -13.29 -8.04 -12.46
C GLU A 134 -14.60 -7.35 -12.09
N ILE A 135 -14.66 -6.73 -10.91
CA ILE A 135 -15.89 -6.08 -10.42
C ILE A 135 -15.92 -4.60 -10.83
N VAL A 136 -14.83 -3.88 -10.59
CA VAL A 136 -14.75 -2.43 -10.84
C VAL A 136 -14.28 -2.12 -12.27
N GLY A 137 -13.53 -3.02 -12.90
CA GLY A 137 -13.07 -2.85 -14.29
C GLY A 137 -11.83 -1.97 -14.46
N VAL A 138 -11.01 -1.77 -13.42
CA VAL A 138 -9.74 -1.01 -13.50
C VAL A 138 -8.51 -1.93 -13.54
N GLN A 139 -7.45 -1.51 -14.23
CA GLN A 139 -6.22 -2.31 -14.29
C GLN A 139 -5.37 -2.15 -13.03
N SER A 140 -5.49 -0.99 -12.37
CA SER A 140 -4.78 -0.62 -11.16
C SER A 140 -5.62 0.28 -10.25
N ARG A 141 -5.40 0.19 -8.94
CA ARG A 141 -6.10 1.04 -7.95
C ARG A 141 -5.90 2.53 -8.18
N SER A 142 -4.75 2.95 -8.71
CA SER A 142 -4.45 4.36 -8.97
C SER A 142 -5.32 4.96 -10.09
N GLU A 143 -6.02 4.15 -10.88
CA GLU A 143 -7.03 4.65 -11.83
C GLU A 143 -8.28 5.19 -11.14
N LEU A 144 -8.55 4.80 -9.89
CA LEU A 144 -9.65 5.35 -9.10
C LEU A 144 -9.45 6.84 -8.77
N ASP A 145 -8.20 7.31 -8.77
CA ASP A 145 -7.88 8.72 -8.47
C ASP A 145 -7.75 9.58 -9.73
N ARG A 146 -7.85 8.98 -10.92
CA ARG A 146 -7.69 9.68 -12.20
C ARG A 146 -9.06 9.99 -12.81
N PRO A 147 -9.36 11.26 -13.12
CA PRO A 147 -10.56 11.57 -13.87
C PRO A 147 -10.47 10.93 -15.27
N THR A 148 -11.53 10.26 -15.69
CA THR A 148 -11.63 9.71 -17.05
C THR A 148 -12.84 10.31 -17.75
N PRO A 149 -12.88 10.30 -19.09
CA PRO A 149 -13.99 10.87 -19.84
C PRO A 149 -15.35 10.23 -19.51
N THR A 150 -15.36 8.97 -19.09
CA THR A 150 -16.60 8.22 -18.81
C THR A 150 -16.87 8.02 -17.32
N ASN A 151 -15.89 8.20 -16.41
CA ASN A 151 -15.98 8.00 -14.95
C ASN A 151 -16.66 6.69 -14.47
N THR A 152 -16.94 5.76 -15.38
CA THR A 152 -17.73 4.54 -15.18
C THR A 152 -17.15 3.63 -14.10
N HIS A 153 -15.82 3.58 -13.98
CA HIS A 153 -15.16 2.76 -12.97
C HIS A 153 -15.18 3.38 -11.57
N ILE A 154 -15.13 4.72 -11.46
CA ILE A 154 -15.28 5.41 -10.17
C ILE A 154 -16.69 5.18 -9.64
N GLU A 155 -17.70 5.32 -10.50
CA GLU A 155 -19.10 5.04 -10.15
C GLU A 155 -19.29 3.58 -9.74
N SER A 156 -18.69 2.63 -10.47
CA SER A 156 -18.74 1.20 -10.14
C SER A 156 -18.09 0.91 -8.77
N TRP A 157 -16.95 1.54 -8.48
CA TRP A 157 -16.28 1.43 -7.19
C TRP A 157 -17.13 2.01 -6.05
N GLN A 158 -17.70 3.20 -6.23
CA GLN A 158 -18.55 3.84 -5.24
C GLN A 158 -19.84 3.05 -4.99
N ALA A 159 -20.44 2.50 -6.04
CA ALA A 159 -21.61 1.64 -5.94
C ALA A 159 -21.31 0.35 -5.15
N LEU A 160 -20.17 -0.29 -5.44
CA LEU A 160 -19.73 -1.48 -4.72
C LEU A 160 -19.53 -1.20 -3.22
N ARG A 161 -18.85 -0.10 -2.91
CA ARG A 161 -18.62 0.33 -1.53
C ARG A 161 -19.94 0.64 -0.81
N ALA A 162 -20.85 1.36 -1.45
CA ALA A 162 -22.16 1.66 -0.88
C ALA A 162 -22.96 0.38 -0.60
N GLN A 163 -22.93 -0.59 -1.52
CA GLN A 163 -23.61 -1.88 -1.33
C GLN A 163 -23.05 -2.64 -0.10
N TYR A 164 -21.73 -2.72 0.03
CA TYR A 164 -21.09 -3.32 1.20
C TYR A 164 -21.51 -2.63 2.51
N GLU A 165 -21.52 -1.30 2.52
CA GLU A 165 -21.89 -0.53 3.70
C GLU A 165 -23.37 -0.70 4.07
N ILE A 166 -24.26 -0.90 3.09
CA ILE A 166 -25.68 -1.24 3.29
C ILE A 166 -25.82 -2.65 3.88
N ASP A 167 -25.19 -3.64 3.26
CA ASP A 167 -25.36 -5.05 3.63
C ASP A 167 -24.78 -5.36 5.02
N THR A 168 -23.72 -4.66 5.40
CA THR A 168 -23.08 -4.81 6.72
C THR A 168 -23.65 -3.89 7.80
N GLY A 169 -24.64 -3.06 7.47
CA GLY A 169 -25.24 -2.10 8.40
C GLY A 169 -24.27 -1.01 8.86
N LYS A 170 -23.18 -0.77 8.12
CA LYS A 170 -22.18 0.27 8.40
C LYS A 170 -22.66 1.67 7.99
N ILE A 171 -23.67 1.78 7.13
CA ILE A 171 -24.48 3.00 6.99
C ILE A 171 -25.72 2.87 7.87
N ALA A 172 -25.89 3.79 8.83
CA ALA A 172 -27.20 4.04 9.42
C ALA A 172 -28.16 4.44 8.28
N GLU A 173 -29.17 3.60 8.00
CA GLU A 173 -30.18 3.80 6.95
C GLU A 173 -30.63 5.27 6.89
N LYS A 174 -30.09 6.05 5.94
CA LYS A 174 -30.81 7.22 5.43
C LYS A 174 -31.83 6.71 4.43
N ARG A 175 -32.85 6.01 4.93
CA ARG A 175 -34.04 5.71 4.13
C ARG A 175 -34.92 6.96 4.07
N ARG A 176 -34.90 7.54 2.87
CA ARG A 176 -35.76 8.60 2.29
C ARG A 176 -35.51 10.03 2.70
#